data_AF-A0A7C7DTC6-F1
#
_entry.id   AF-A0A7C7DTC6-F1
#
_cell.length_a   1.000
_cell.length_b   1.000
_cell.length_c   1.000
_cell.angle_alpha   90.00
_cell.angle_beta   90.00
_cell.angle_gamma   90.00
#
_symmetry.space_group_name_H-M   'P 1'
#
loop_
_entity.id
_entity.type
_entity.pdbx_description
1 polymer ?
#
loop_
_entity_poly.entity_id
_entity_poly.type
_entity_poly.pdbx_seq_one_letter_code
_entity_poly.pdbx_strand_id
1 'polypeptide(L)'
;YHRALVEIRSGDKEGWQADLAQVQALAPTYAPANNALCWGYGTAGEPEKALPYCDAAVAADASGASLDSRAITLAQLGRYAEAAADLRKYLDWVRSAYPALYPKYRGPQVEGWIELLELNENPFTPEVLTALRQG
;
A
#
# COMPACT_ATOMS: atom_id res chain seq x y z
N TYR A 1 -3.85 13.07 10.84
CA TYR A 1 -3.84 11.61 10.59
C TYR A 1 -5.20 11.09 10.12
N HIS A 2 -6.26 11.03 10.95
CA HIS A 2 -7.54 10.45 10.52
C HIS A 2 -8.21 11.19 9.35
N ARG A 3 -8.10 12.53 9.31
CA ARG A 3 -8.57 13.35 8.18
C ARG A 3 -7.80 13.03 6.88
N ALA A 4 -6.47 12.98 6.93
CA ALA A 4 -5.64 12.55 5.80
C ALA A 4 -6.07 11.20 5.18
N LEU A 5 -6.48 10.23 6.00
CA LEU A 5 -6.97 8.93 5.48
C LEU A 5 -8.26 9.07 4.66
N VAL A 6 -9.13 10.03 5.00
CA VAL A 6 -10.35 10.34 4.26
C VAL A 6 -10.02 11.09 2.97
N GLU A 7 -9.09 12.04 3.03
CA GLU A 7 -8.66 12.85 1.88
C GLU A 7 -7.95 12.02 0.81
N ILE A 8 -7.18 10.99 1.21
CA ILE A 8 -6.59 10.02 0.26
C ILE A 8 -7.69 9.33 -0.55
N ARG A 9 -8.82 8.99 0.07
CA ARG A 9 -9.95 8.32 -0.59
C ARG A 9 -10.75 9.26 -1.50
N SER A 10 -10.85 10.54 -1.15
CA SER A 10 -11.50 11.54 -2.00
C SER A 10 -10.62 12.02 -3.16
N GLY A 11 -9.34 11.62 -3.21
CA GLY A 11 -8.39 12.05 -4.23
C GLY A 11 -7.91 13.49 -4.05
N ASP A 12 -8.16 14.11 -2.89
CA ASP A 12 -7.67 15.44 -2.55
C ASP A 12 -6.18 15.35 -2.17
N LYS A 13 -5.33 15.44 -3.19
CA LYS A 13 -3.87 15.27 -3.03
C LYS A 13 -3.23 16.28 -2.09
N GLU A 14 -3.73 17.51 -2.04
CA GLU A 14 -3.11 18.59 -1.26
C GLU A 14 -3.44 18.48 0.23
N GLY A 15 -4.67 18.06 0.57
CA GLY A 15 -5.12 17.90 1.96
C GLY A 15 -4.31 16.84 2.74
N TRP A 16 -4.22 15.61 2.22
CA TRP A 16 -3.59 14.53 2.99
C TRP A 16 -2.08 14.68 3.10
N GLN A 17 -1.43 15.30 2.11
CA GLN A 17 0.02 15.53 2.12
C GLN A 17 0.41 16.51 3.23
N ALA A 18 -0.32 17.63 3.36
CA ALA A 18 -0.08 18.61 4.41
C ALA A 18 -0.29 18.00 5.80
N ASP A 19 -1.37 17.24 5.98
CA ASP A 19 -1.69 16.59 7.24
C ASP A 19 -0.67 15.52 7.65
N LEU A 20 -0.19 14.72 6.70
CA LEU A 20 0.80 13.68 6.99
C LEU A 20 2.21 14.26 7.17
N ALA A 21 2.55 15.37 6.49
CA ALA A 21 3.79 16.10 6.73
C ALA A 21 3.89 16.62 8.18
N GLN A 22 2.78 17.13 8.73
CA GLN A 22 2.73 17.53 10.15
C GLN A 22 2.96 16.35 11.09
N VAL A 23 2.35 15.20 10.81
CA VAL A 23 2.56 13.99 11.62
C VAL A 23 4.02 13.52 11.54
N GLN A 24 4.61 13.55 10.35
CA GLN A 24 5.98 13.11 10.14
C GLN A 24 7.01 14.06 10.81
N ALA A 25 6.73 15.35 10.89
CA ALA A 25 7.55 16.31 11.63
C ALA A 25 7.54 16.04 13.15
N LEU A 26 6.42 15.58 13.69
CA LEU A 26 6.25 15.29 15.12
C LEU A 26 6.72 13.87 15.49
N ALA A 27 6.53 12.90 14.58
CA ALA A 27 6.79 11.49 14.82
C ALA A 27 7.27 10.80 13.52
N PRO A 28 8.54 10.98 13.13
CA PRO A 28 9.05 10.52 11.83
C PRO A 28 9.06 8.99 11.67
N THR A 29 9.07 8.25 12.78
CA THR A 29 9.06 6.78 12.81
C THR A 29 7.65 6.20 13.01
N TYR A 30 6.60 7.02 12.97
CA TYR A 30 5.23 6.56 13.17
C TYR A 30 4.76 5.75 11.95
N ALA A 31 4.85 4.43 12.06
CA ALA A 31 4.55 3.49 10.97
C ALA A 31 3.20 3.75 10.27
N PRO A 32 2.09 4.06 10.97
CA PRO A 32 0.83 4.33 10.31
C PRO A 32 0.84 5.56 9.39
N ALA A 33 1.58 6.62 9.74
CA ALA A 33 1.71 7.80 8.86
C ALA A 33 2.57 7.50 7.63
N ASN A 34 3.69 6.79 7.82
CA ASN A 34 4.51 6.33 6.70
C ASN A 34 3.73 5.39 5.77
N ASN A 35 2.92 4.49 6.32
CA ASN A 35 2.05 3.63 5.52
C ASN A 35 0.98 4.44 4.77
N ALA A 36 0.39 5.46 5.40
CA ALA A 36 -0.59 6.33 4.74
C ALA A 36 0.03 7.11 3.57
N LEU A 37 1.27 7.61 3.72
CA LEU A 37 2.03 8.25 2.64
C LEU A 37 2.36 7.26 1.52
N CYS A 38 2.82 6.05 1.88
CA CYS A 38 3.08 4.96 0.94
C CYS A 38 1.83 4.63 0.10
N TRP A 39 0.70 4.37 0.77
CA TRP A 39 -0.57 4.09 0.11
C TRP A 39 -1.06 5.27 -0.73
N GLY A 40 -0.97 6.50 -0.22
CA GLY A 40 -1.42 7.72 -0.90
C GLY A 40 -0.67 7.97 -2.20
N TYR A 41 0.67 8.00 -2.15
CA TYR A 41 1.49 8.17 -3.37
C TYR A 41 1.43 6.95 -4.29
N GLY A 42 1.48 5.73 -3.75
CA GLY A 42 1.45 4.50 -4.53
C GLY A 42 0.14 4.37 -5.30
N THR A 43 -0.99 4.61 -4.64
CA THR A 43 -2.28 4.61 -5.35
C THR A 43 -2.45 5.82 -6.26
N ALA A 44 -1.80 6.96 -6.01
CA ALA A 44 -1.82 8.14 -6.88
C ALA A 44 -1.01 7.98 -8.18
N GLY A 45 -0.32 6.85 -8.39
CA GLY A 45 0.56 6.61 -9.54
C GLY A 45 1.91 7.32 -9.41
N GLU A 46 2.36 7.61 -8.19
CA GLU A 46 3.63 8.29 -7.90
C GLU A 46 4.58 7.37 -7.10
N PRO A 47 4.97 6.20 -7.65
CA PRO A 47 5.59 5.14 -6.88
C PRO A 47 7.02 5.49 -6.40
N GLU A 48 7.76 6.33 -7.14
CA GLU A 48 9.09 6.80 -6.71
C GLU A 48 9.00 7.66 -5.45
N LYS A 49 7.92 8.44 -5.31
CA LYS A 49 7.66 9.22 -4.09
C LYS A 49 7.18 8.33 -2.95
N ALA A 50 6.43 7.28 -3.26
CA ALA A 50 5.87 6.37 -2.27
C ALA A 50 6.94 5.52 -1.58
N LEU A 51 7.90 4.99 -2.35
CA LEU A 51 8.82 3.93 -1.90
C LEU A 51 9.56 4.23 -0.58
N PRO A 52 10.13 5.43 -0.36
CA PRO A 52 10.81 5.73 0.91
C PRO A 52 9.90 5.62 2.14
N TYR A 53 8.63 6.02 1.99
CA TYR A 53 7.64 5.89 3.06
C TYR A 53 7.20 4.45 3.26
N CYS A 54 7.10 3.67 2.17
CA CYS A 54 6.79 2.26 2.24
C CYS A 54 7.87 1.48 2.99
N ASP A 55 9.14 1.74 2.68
CA ASP A 55 10.27 1.10 3.34
C ASP A 55 10.35 1.48 4.82
N ALA A 56 10.12 2.76 5.15
CA ALA A 56 10.03 3.20 6.54
C ALA A 56 8.86 2.55 7.30
N ALA A 57 7.71 2.38 6.64
CA ALA A 57 6.55 1.72 7.23
C ALA A 57 6.82 0.24 7.51
N VAL A 58 7.33 -0.51 6.54
CA VAL A 58 7.65 -1.95 6.70
C VAL A 58 8.78 -2.18 7.71
N ALA A 59 9.78 -1.29 7.76
CA ALA A 59 10.86 -1.38 8.74
C ALA A 59 10.36 -1.18 10.19
N ALA A 60 9.36 -0.33 10.38
CA ALA A 60 8.77 -0.07 11.70
C ALA A 60 7.67 -1.08 12.08
N ASP A 61 6.87 -1.51 11.11
CA ASP A 61 5.81 -2.50 11.26
C ASP A 61 5.59 -3.25 9.93
N ALA A 62 6.07 -4.49 9.88
CA ALA A 62 5.87 -5.40 8.76
C ALA A 62 4.49 -6.09 8.79
N SER A 63 3.46 -5.42 9.31
CA SER A 63 2.07 -5.87 9.25
C SER A 63 1.55 -5.95 7.82
N GLY A 64 0.38 -6.59 7.65
CA GLY A 64 -0.24 -6.73 6.34
C GLY A 64 -0.45 -5.39 5.62
N ALA A 65 -0.84 -4.32 6.32
CA ALA A 65 -1.11 -3.03 5.69
C ALA A 65 0.14 -2.41 5.04
N SER A 66 1.30 -2.45 5.72
CA SER A 66 2.55 -1.90 5.19
C SER A 66 3.08 -2.72 4.01
N LEU A 67 2.94 -4.05 4.07
CA LEU A 67 3.35 -4.95 2.99
C LEU A 67 2.49 -4.78 1.74
N ASP A 68 1.18 -4.66 1.89
CA ASP A 68 0.24 -4.42 0.77
C ASP A 68 0.54 -3.10 0.05
N SER A 69 0.67 -2.00 0.79
CA SER A 69 1.01 -0.68 0.22
C SER A 69 2.37 -0.69 -0.50
N ARG A 70 3.38 -1.37 0.07
CA ARG A 70 4.69 -1.45 -0.56
C ARG A 70 4.65 -2.31 -1.82
N ALA A 71 3.92 -3.42 -1.84
CA ALA A 71 3.79 -4.25 -3.02
C ALA A 71 3.18 -3.50 -4.22
N ILE A 72 2.13 -2.70 -3.98
CA ILE A 72 1.53 -1.82 -5.00
C ILE A 72 2.56 -0.88 -5.59
N THR A 73 3.41 -0.30 -4.74
CA THR A 73 4.47 0.62 -5.15
C THR A 73 5.58 -0.08 -5.93
N LEU A 74 6.07 -1.21 -5.41
CA LEU A 74 7.14 -1.99 -6.02
C LEU A 74 6.77 -2.51 -7.41
N ALA A 75 5.54 -2.98 -7.58
CA ALA A 75 5.04 -3.46 -8.86
C ALA A 75 5.02 -2.35 -9.93
N GLN A 76 4.61 -1.13 -9.58
CA GLN A 76 4.67 0.00 -10.50
C GLN A 76 6.11 0.39 -10.89
N LEU A 77 7.10 0.11 -10.03
CA LEU A 77 8.52 0.31 -10.31
C LEU A 77 9.16 -0.88 -11.07
N GLY A 78 8.39 -1.89 -11.48
CA GLY A 78 8.90 -3.08 -12.14
C GLY A 78 9.63 -4.07 -11.21
N ARG A 79 9.57 -3.86 -9.89
CA ARG A 79 10.20 -4.73 -8.88
C ARG A 79 9.27 -5.90 -8.53
N TYR A 80 8.90 -6.68 -9.54
CA TYR A 80 7.81 -7.65 -9.46
C TYR A 80 8.05 -8.78 -8.47
N ALA A 81 9.26 -9.33 -8.43
CA ALA A 81 9.61 -10.40 -7.50
C ALA A 81 9.46 -9.97 -6.04
N GLU A 82 9.83 -8.73 -5.72
CA GLU A 82 9.72 -8.16 -4.38
C GLU A 82 8.26 -7.84 -4.03
N ALA A 83 7.50 -7.29 -4.98
CA ALA A 83 6.06 -7.08 -4.81
C ALA A 83 5.31 -8.39 -4.52
N ALA A 84 5.59 -9.45 -5.29
CA ALA A 84 4.99 -10.76 -5.06
C ALA A 84 5.39 -11.36 -3.70
N ALA A 85 6.63 -11.15 -3.26
CA ALA A 85 7.07 -11.60 -1.93
C ALA A 85 6.33 -10.88 -0.80
N ASP A 86 6.09 -9.58 -0.92
CA ASP A 86 5.32 -8.80 0.05
C ASP A 86 3.84 -9.21 0.06
N LEU A 87 3.23 -9.43 -1.12
CA LEU A 87 1.83 -9.90 -1.20
C LEU A 87 1.63 -11.31 -0.62
N ARG A 88 2.61 -12.22 -0.77
CA ARG A 88 2.53 -13.53 -0.10
C ARG A 88 2.53 -13.40 1.41
N LYS A 89 3.43 -12.59 1.96
CA LYS A 89 3.47 -12.31 3.42
C LYS A 89 2.18 -11.63 3.90
N TYR A 90 1.63 -10.72 3.09
CA TYR A 90 0.32 -10.12 3.35
C TYR A 90 -0.77 -11.19 3.46
N LEU A 91 -0.88 -12.09 2.48
CA LEU A 91 -1.89 -13.16 2.50
C LEU A 91 -1.70 -14.10 3.69
N ASP A 92 -0.47 -14.47 4.02
CA ASP A 92 -0.17 -15.30 5.19
C ASP A 92 -0.65 -14.62 6.48
N TRP A 93 -0.39 -13.31 6.62
CA TRP A 93 -0.89 -12.51 7.74
C TRP A 93 -2.42 -12.47 7.77
N VAL A 94 -3.10 -12.24 6.64
CA VAL A 94 -4.57 -12.23 6.58
C VAL A 94 -5.14 -13.58 6.99
N ARG A 95 -4.61 -14.67 6.45
CA ARG A 95 -5.07 -16.04 6.76
C ARG A 95 -4.84 -16.41 8.22
N SER A 96 -3.73 -15.96 8.82
CA SER A 96 -3.42 -16.22 10.22
C SER A 96 -4.22 -15.35 11.19
N ALA A 97 -4.29 -14.04 10.94
CA ALA A 97 -4.85 -13.09 11.89
C ALA A 97 -6.36 -12.87 11.70
N TYR A 98 -6.86 -12.98 10.46
CA TYR A 98 -8.24 -12.67 10.09
C TYR A 98 -8.81 -13.65 9.05
N PRO A 99 -8.81 -14.97 9.29
CA PRO A 99 -9.23 -15.96 8.29
C PRO A 99 -10.65 -15.71 7.76
N ALA A 100 -11.59 -15.31 8.64
CA ALA A 100 -12.97 -15.00 8.25
C ALA A 100 -13.12 -13.72 7.40
N LEU A 101 -12.10 -12.85 7.39
CA LEU A 101 -12.07 -11.61 6.63
C LEU A 101 -11.24 -11.71 5.35
N TYR A 102 -10.77 -12.91 4.98
CA TYR A 102 -9.95 -13.14 3.79
C TYR A 102 -10.54 -12.48 2.51
N PRO A 103 -11.83 -12.62 2.19
CA PRO A 103 -12.41 -11.94 1.03
C PRO A 103 -12.44 -10.41 1.19
N LYS A 104 -12.66 -9.92 2.42
CA LYS A 104 -12.71 -8.47 2.72
C LYS A 104 -11.33 -7.82 2.57
N TYR A 105 -10.26 -8.56 2.86
CA TYR A 105 -8.87 -8.16 2.65
C TYR A 105 -8.37 -8.50 1.23
N ARG A 106 -9.25 -8.53 0.23
CA ARG A 106 -8.89 -8.77 -1.18
C ARG A 106 -8.13 -10.07 -1.45
N GLY A 107 -8.24 -11.09 -0.60
CA GLY A 107 -7.45 -12.32 -0.70
C GLY A 107 -7.40 -12.94 -2.11
N PRO A 108 -8.54 -13.27 -2.73
CA PRO A 108 -8.57 -13.82 -4.09
C PRO A 108 -8.01 -12.88 -5.17
N GLN A 109 -8.18 -11.57 -5.00
CA GLN A 109 -7.65 -10.58 -5.95
C GLN A 109 -6.12 -10.50 -5.85
N VAL A 110 -5.59 -10.55 -4.62
CA VAL A 110 -4.15 -10.55 -4.36
C VAL A 110 -3.48 -11.83 -4.88
N GLU A 111 -4.15 -12.98 -4.80
CA GLU A 111 -3.66 -14.21 -5.44
C GLU A 111 -3.46 -14.01 -6.95
N GLY A 112 -4.45 -13.45 -7.65
CA GLY A 112 -4.32 -13.12 -9.07
C GLY A 112 -3.24 -12.08 -9.36
N TRP A 113 -3.04 -11.09 -8.47
CA TRP A 113 -1.93 -10.15 -8.61
C TRP A 113 -0.57 -10.82 -8.47
N ILE A 114 -0.41 -11.77 -7.55
CA ILE A 114 0.83 -12.54 -7.40
C ILE A 114 1.14 -13.31 -8.68
N GLU A 115 0.14 -13.96 -9.29
CA GLU A 115 0.31 -14.68 -10.57
C GLU A 115 0.80 -13.74 -11.68
N LEU A 116 0.19 -12.56 -11.83
CA LEU A 116 0.61 -11.56 -12.82
C LEU A 116 2.04 -11.06 -12.56
N LEU A 117 2.39 -10.79 -11.30
CA LEU A 117 3.73 -10.34 -10.93
C LEU A 117 4.80 -11.41 -11.20
N GLU A 118 4.48 -12.69 -10.99
CA GLU A 118 5.37 -13.81 -11.33
C GLU A 118 5.61 -13.94 -12.85
N LEU A 119 4.64 -13.51 -13.65
CA LEU A 119 4.76 -13.39 -15.11
C LEU A 119 5.47 -12.09 -15.55
N ASN A 120 5.95 -11.28 -14.61
CA ASN A 120 6.53 -9.94 -14.84
C ASN A 120 5.54 -8.93 -15.44
N GLU A 121 4.26 -9.09 -15.13
CA GLU A 121 3.20 -8.17 -15.51
C GLU A 121 2.80 -7.31 -14.31
N ASN A 122 2.60 -6.01 -14.53
CA ASN A 122 2.12 -5.12 -13.48
C ASN A 122 0.58 -5.21 -13.36
N PRO A 123 0.02 -5.73 -12.26
CA PRO A 123 -1.42 -5.81 -12.09
C PRO A 123 -2.08 -4.47 -11.73
N PHE A 124 -1.29 -3.46 -11.34
CA PHE A 124 -1.79 -2.19 -10.84
C PHE A 124 -1.88 -1.14 -11.95
N THR A 125 -2.84 -1.35 -12.87
CA THR A 125 -3.18 -0.37 -13.91
C THR A 125 -3.82 0.90 -13.30
N PRO A 126 -3.90 2.03 -14.03
CA PRO A 126 -4.57 3.23 -13.53
C PRO A 126 -6.01 2.98 -13.03
N GLU A 127 -6.74 2.05 -13.65
CA GLU A 127 -8.09 1.64 -13.26
C GLU A 127 -8.07 0.90 -11.93
N VAL A 128 -7.14 -0.06 -11.75
CA VAL A 128 -6.98 -0.80 -10.49
C VAL A 128 -6.58 0.16 -9.36
N LEU A 129 -5.61 1.04 -9.60
CA LEU A 129 -5.18 2.05 -8.63
C LEU A 129 -6.33 2.99 -8.23
N THR A 130 -7.19 3.36 -9.16
CA THR A 130 -8.38 4.18 -8.90
C THR A 130 -9.42 3.41 -8.07
N ALA A 131 -9.70 2.15 -8.43
CA ALA A 131 -10.61 1.30 -7.68
C ALA A 131 -10.14 1.08 -6.23
N LEU A 132 -8.82 0.93 -6.01
CA LEU A 132 -8.24 0.79 -4.68
C LEU A 132 -8.49 2.01 -3.78
N ARG A 133 -8.55 3.23 -4.34
CA ARG A 133 -8.84 4.44 -3.56
C ARG A 133 -10.32 4.55 -3.17
N GLN A 134 -11.20 3.92 -3.93
CA GLN A 134 -12.66 4.05 -3.79
C GLN A 134 -13.31 2.94 -2.95
N GLY A 135 -12.62 1.80 -2.76
CA GLY A 135 -13.08 0.67 -1.94
C GLY A 135 -12.74 0.81 -0.46
#